data_AF-A0A7J7QE60-F1
#
_entry.id   AF-A0A7J7QE60-F1
#
_cell.length_a   1.000
_cell.length_b   1.000
_cell.length_c   1.000
_cell.angle_alpha   90.00
_cell.angle_beta   90.00
_cell.angle_gamma   90.00
#
_symmetry.space_group_name_H-M   'P 1'
#
loop_
_entity.id
_entity.type
_entity.pdbx_description
1 polymer ?
#
loop_
_entity_poly.entity_id
_entity_poly.type
_entity_poly.pdbx_seq_one_letter_code
_entity_poly.pdbx_strand_id
1 'polypeptide(L)'
;MDAAALFEQYLREAEAVPLTPPPYPGARRLLRWEQRMVLGPTSGQVATAAESKVKLSVSAAELQQETRLSDAGLQHMLAVAGSRYDPATGLLSLVCGRFPSREENRRWCLEVLHRLLQEAQARTPAAASCWGRPAAQQAAAAAALP
;
A
#
# COMPACT_ATOMS: atom_id res chain seq x y z
N MET A 1 -19.06 -40.89 6.34
CA MET A 1 -18.28 -39.70 6.73
C MET A 1 -19.25 -38.67 7.27
N ASP A 2 -18.98 -38.13 8.44
CA ASP A 2 -19.83 -37.14 9.12
C ASP A 2 -19.66 -35.75 8.48
N ALA A 3 -20.78 -35.05 8.24
CA ALA A 3 -20.80 -33.72 7.65
C ALA A 3 -20.08 -32.69 8.54
N ALA A 4 -20.12 -32.86 9.86
CA ALA A 4 -19.40 -32.00 10.79
C ALA A 4 -17.88 -32.17 10.64
N ALA A 5 -17.41 -33.41 10.50
CA ALA A 5 -15.99 -33.70 10.29
C ALA A 5 -15.46 -33.14 8.95
N LEU A 6 -16.28 -33.19 7.90
CA LEU A 6 -15.96 -32.57 6.61
C LEU A 6 -15.91 -31.04 6.69
N PHE A 7 -16.82 -30.42 7.45
CA PHE A 7 -16.84 -28.98 7.63
C PHE A 7 -15.64 -28.47 8.44
N GLU A 8 -15.29 -29.17 9.53
CA GLU A 8 -14.09 -28.88 10.32
C GLU A 8 -12.80 -29.07 9.51
N GLN A 9 -12.75 -30.10 8.67
CA GLN A 9 -11.63 -30.31 7.75
C GLN A 9 -11.53 -29.15 6.74
N TYR A 10 -12.65 -28.72 6.16
CA TYR A 10 -12.69 -27.58 5.25
C TYR A 10 -12.21 -26.28 5.90
N LEU A 11 -12.66 -25.99 7.13
CA LEU A 11 -12.19 -24.81 7.87
C LEU A 11 -10.70 -24.88 8.13
N ARG A 12 -10.18 -26.04 8.55
CA ARG A 12 -8.75 -26.22 8.78
C ARG A 12 -7.94 -26.08 7.49
N GLU A 13 -8.42 -26.58 6.37
CA GLU A 13 -7.78 -26.41 5.05
C GLU A 13 -7.85 -24.96 4.56
N ALA A 14 -8.96 -24.26 4.80
CA ALA A 14 -9.12 -22.85 4.46
C ALA A 14 -8.25 -21.93 5.33
N GLU A 15 -8.07 -22.26 6.61
CA GLU A 15 -7.14 -21.57 7.51
C GLU A 15 -5.68 -21.97 7.27
N ALA A 16 -5.44 -23.18 6.76
CA ALA A 16 -4.11 -23.69 6.42
C ALA A 16 -3.58 -23.17 5.07
N VAL A 17 -4.23 -22.20 4.43
CA VAL A 17 -3.66 -21.49 3.29
C VAL A 17 -2.32 -20.89 3.74
N PRO A 18 -1.18 -21.41 3.26
CA PRO A 18 0.10 -20.92 3.71
C PRO A 18 0.16 -19.44 3.34
N LEU A 19 0.45 -18.59 4.33
CA LEU A 19 0.82 -17.20 4.06
C LEU A 19 1.93 -17.29 3.01
N THR A 20 1.67 -16.77 1.81
CA THR A 20 2.66 -16.73 0.73
C THR A 20 3.98 -16.27 1.36
N PRO A 21 5.07 -17.04 1.21
CA PRO A 21 6.32 -16.70 1.85
C PRO A 21 6.68 -15.27 1.46
N PRO A 22 7.26 -14.48 2.37
CA PRO A 22 7.62 -13.11 2.09
C PRO A 22 8.48 -13.05 0.81
N PRO A 23 8.25 -12.08 -0.08
CA PRO A 23 8.94 -12.03 -1.38
C PRO A 23 10.46 -11.88 -1.25
N TYR A 24 10.95 -11.40 -0.10
CA TYR A 24 12.37 -11.29 0.23
C TYR A 24 12.59 -11.38 1.75
N PRO A 25 13.81 -11.72 2.21
CA PRO A 25 14.16 -11.75 3.63
C PRO A 25 13.93 -10.38 4.27
N GLY A 26 13.17 -10.36 5.36
CA GLY A 26 12.83 -9.12 6.07
C GLY A 26 11.67 -8.32 5.48
N ALA A 27 11.00 -8.81 4.42
CA ALA A 27 9.79 -8.16 3.91
C ALA A 27 8.70 -8.11 4.99
N ARG A 28 8.08 -6.93 5.15
CA ARG A 28 7.01 -6.69 6.12
C ARG A 28 5.73 -6.28 5.43
N ARG A 29 4.59 -6.56 6.07
CA ARG A 29 3.27 -6.08 5.59
C ARG A 29 3.09 -4.63 6.03
N LEU A 30 3.39 -3.70 5.13
CA LEU A 30 3.32 -2.25 5.41
C LEU A 30 1.92 -1.69 5.18
N LEU A 31 1.27 -2.14 4.11
CA LEU A 31 -0.02 -1.62 3.67
C LEU A 31 -1.16 -2.34 4.38
N ARG A 32 -2.06 -1.56 4.99
CA ARG A 32 -3.28 -2.08 5.63
C ARG A 32 -4.49 -1.63 4.84
N TRP A 33 -5.26 -2.60 4.37
CA TRP A 33 -6.48 -2.36 3.58
C TRP A 33 -7.72 -2.57 4.45
N GLU A 34 -8.61 -1.59 4.42
CA GLU A 34 -9.93 -1.64 5.04
C GLU A 34 -11.00 -1.48 3.97
N GLN A 35 -11.97 -2.39 3.97
CA GLN A 35 -13.14 -2.34 3.08
C GLN A 35 -14.39 -2.75 3.86
N ARG A 36 -15.52 -2.14 3.51
CA ARG A 36 -16.82 -2.48 4.09
C ARG A 36 -17.53 -3.48 3.18
N MET A 37 -18.02 -4.57 3.74
CA MET A 37 -18.90 -5.51 3.07
C MET A 37 -20.21 -5.56 3.87
N VAL A 38 -21.34 -5.29 3.22
CA VAL A 38 -22.65 -5.41 3.86
C VAL A 38 -23.26 -6.72 3.37
N LEU A 39 -23.45 -7.66 4.29
CA LEU A 39 -24.10 -8.93 4.01
C LEU A 39 -25.59 -8.75 4.30
N GLY A 40 -26.42 -8.76 3.25
CA GLY A 40 -27.87 -8.66 3.37
C GLY A 40 -28.57 -9.60 2.37
N PRO A 41 -29.86 -9.93 2.57
CA PRO A 41 -30.65 -10.70 1.62
C PRO A 41 -30.92 -9.81 0.40
N THR A 42 -29.95 -9.71 -0.51
CA THR A 42 -30.00 -8.73 -1.60
C THR A 42 -30.69 -9.32 -2.82
N SER A 43 -32.02 -9.31 -2.81
CA SER A 43 -32.79 -9.35 -4.05
C SER A 43 -32.60 -8.01 -4.78
N GLY A 44 -31.61 -7.92 -5.66
CA GLY A 44 -31.60 -6.97 -6.77
C GLY A 44 -31.18 -5.51 -6.50
N GLN A 45 -30.45 -5.20 -5.43
CA GLN A 45 -29.93 -3.84 -5.23
C GLN A 45 -28.48 -3.66 -5.72
N VAL A 46 -28.27 -2.58 -6.46
CA VAL A 46 -26.98 -2.03 -6.92
C VAL A 46 -26.10 -1.77 -5.69
N ALA A 47 -24.84 -2.22 -5.73
CA ALA A 47 -23.85 -2.01 -4.68
C ALA A 47 -23.86 -0.54 -4.21
N THR A 48 -24.00 -0.33 -2.91
CA THR A 48 -24.10 1.02 -2.35
C THR A 48 -22.75 1.75 -2.43
N ALA A 49 -22.75 3.08 -2.54
CA ALA A 49 -21.51 3.87 -2.54
C ALA A 49 -20.65 3.65 -1.26
N ALA A 50 -21.25 3.18 -0.17
CA ALA A 50 -20.55 2.81 1.06
C ALA A 50 -19.73 1.51 0.93
N GLU A 51 -20.13 0.62 0.02
CA GLU A 51 -19.50 -0.67 -0.24
C GLU A 51 -18.36 -0.58 -1.26
N SER A 52 -18.42 0.38 -2.18
CA SER A 52 -17.32 0.64 -3.12
C SER A 52 -16.13 1.33 -2.45
N LYS A 53 -16.34 1.96 -1.28
CA LYS A 53 -15.33 2.71 -0.53
C LYS A 53 -14.23 1.80 0.03
N VAL A 54 -12.99 2.24 -0.18
CA VAL A 54 -11.76 1.57 0.26
C VAL A 54 -10.89 2.56 1.03
N LYS A 55 -10.25 2.08 2.10
CA LYS A 55 -9.23 2.80 2.86
C LYS A 55 -7.91 2.04 2.86
N LEU A 56 -6.83 2.74 2.57
CA LEU A 56 -5.44 2.28 2.64
C LEU A 56 -4.75 3.07 3.75
N SER A 57 -4.23 2.36 4.75
CA SER A 57 -3.47 2.95 5.86
C SER A 57 -2.03 2.45 5.82
N VAL A 58 -1.08 3.35 6.02
CA VAL A 58 0.35 3.02 6.09
C VAL A 58 1.06 3.87 7.14
N SER A 59 2.00 3.28 7.88
CA SER A 59 2.84 4.03 8.82
C SER A 59 3.93 4.79 8.07
N ALA A 60 4.08 6.07 8.35
CA ALA A 60 5.11 6.92 7.74
C ALA A 60 6.53 6.40 8.06
N ALA A 61 6.76 5.92 9.28
CA ALA A 61 8.04 5.38 9.71
C ALA A 61 8.37 4.05 9.03
N GLU A 62 7.39 3.14 8.91
CA GLU A 62 7.58 1.86 8.22
C GLU A 62 7.82 2.08 6.72
N LEU A 63 7.10 3.05 6.13
CA LEU A 63 7.28 3.44 4.73
C LEU A 63 8.69 4.02 4.49
N GLN A 64 9.18 4.87 5.38
CA GLN A 64 10.52 5.45 5.30
C GLN A 64 11.61 4.37 5.36
N GLN A 65 11.47 3.40 6.27
CA GLN A 65 12.41 2.28 6.40
C GLN A 65 12.48 1.42 5.14
N GLU A 66 11.32 1.08 4.57
CA GLU A 66 11.27 0.24 3.36
C GLU A 66 11.80 0.99 2.11
N THR A 67 11.37 2.23 1.93
CA THR A 67 11.71 3.02 0.74
C THR A 67 13.06 3.73 0.82
N ARG A 68 13.69 3.70 2.00
CA ARG A 68 14.93 4.44 2.34
C ARG A 68 14.82 5.93 2.01
N LEU A 69 13.64 6.50 2.25
CA LEU A 69 13.40 7.92 2.04
C LEU A 69 14.19 8.73 3.06
N SER A 70 14.83 9.82 2.61
CA SER A 70 15.50 10.76 3.51
C SER A 70 14.50 11.43 4.45
N ASP A 71 14.97 11.93 5.60
CA ASP A 71 14.10 12.60 6.57
C ASP A 71 13.39 13.82 5.95
N ALA A 72 14.14 14.66 5.22
CA ALA A 72 13.59 15.79 4.49
C ALA A 72 12.58 15.36 3.40
N GLY A 73 12.83 14.24 2.71
CA GLY A 73 11.89 13.67 1.75
C GLY A 73 10.59 13.21 2.42
N LEU A 74 10.70 12.58 3.60
CA LEU A 74 9.54 12.17 4.38
C LEU A 74 8.72 13.39 4.83
N GLN A 75 9.36 14.39 5.41
CA GLN A 75 8.70 15.63 5.83
C GLN A 75 7.98 16.30 4.66
N HIS A 76 8.59 16.33 3.48
CA HIS A 76 7.97 16.85 2.27
C HIS A 76 6.74 16.02 1.85
N MET A 77 6.86 14.69 1.82
CA MET A 77 5.75 13.79 1.51
C MET A 77 4.56 14.02 2.47
N LEU A 78 4.83 14.17 3.76
CA LEU A 78 3.81 14.42 4.78
C LEU A 78 3.18 15.81 4.61
N ALA A 79 3.96 16.82 4.25
CA ALA A 79 3.44 18.16 3.94
C ALA A 79 2.49 18.14 2.74
N VAL A 80 2.82 17.39 1.67
CA VAL A 80 1.95 17.19 0.50
C VAL A 80 0.72 16.34 0.84
N ALA A 81 0.88 15.34 1.72
CA ALA A 81 -0.22 14.52 2.20
C ALA A 81 -1.26 15.36 2.98
N GLY A 82 -0.81 16.36 3.75
CA GLY A 82 -1.66 17.30 4.46
C GLY A 82 -2.57 16.58 5.45
N SER A 83 -3.89 16.82 5.36
CA SER A 83 -4.91 16.25 6.25
C SER A 83 -5.07 14.72 6.18
N ARG A 84 -4.39 14.07 5.24
CA ARG A 84 -4.38 12.60 5.10
C ARG A 84 -3.43 11.92 6.08
N TYR A 85 -2.48 12.68 6.63
CA TYR A 85 -1.55 12.22 7.65
C TYR A 85 -2.02 12.65 9.03
N ASP A 86 -2.04 11.69 9.96
CA ASP A 86 -2.28 11.96 11.37
C ASP A 86 -0.95 11.93 12.15
N PRO A 87 -0.47 13.07 12.69
CA PRO A 87 0.77 13.13 13.43
C PRO A 87 0.71 12.42 14.80
N ALA A 88 -0.49 12.24 15.38
CA ALA A 88 -0.63 11.57 16.67
C ALA A 88 -0.41 10.07 16.54
N THR A 89 -0.92 9.46 15.47
CA THR A 89 -0.77 8.02 15.20
C THR A 89 0.41 7.69 14.27
N GLY A 90 0.92 8.68 13.54
CA GLY A 90 1.95 8.48 12.51
C GLY A 90 1.44 7.77 11.26
N LEU A 91 0.11 7.69 11.08
CA LEU A 91 -0.53 6.97 9.98
C LEU A 91 -0.92 7.90 8.84
N LEU A 92 -0.55 7.52 7.62
CA LEU A 92 -1.06 8.08 6.39
C LEU A 92 -2.26 7.25 5.92
N SER A 93 -3.43 7.89 5.84
CA SER A 93 -4.68 7.25 5.44
C SER A 93 -5.18 7.81 4.09
N LEU A 94 -5.25 6.95 3.08
CA LEU A 94 -5.81 7.26 1.76
C LEU A 94 -7.17 6.58 1.62
N VAL A 95 -8.22 7.37 1.39
CA VAL A 95 -9.59 6.88 1.28
C VAL A 95 -10.14 7.23 -0.10
N CYS A 96 -10.72 6.24 -0.79
CA CYS A 96 -11.34 6.44 -2.10
C CYS A 96 -12.69 5.74 -2.18
N GLY A 97 -13.68 6.43 -2.74
CA GLY A 97 -15.00 5.90 -3.10
C GLY A 97 -15.53 6.61 -4.35
N ARG A 98 -14.61 6.98 -5.26
CA ARG A 98 -14.93 7.78 -6.46
C ARG A 98 -15.44 6.89 -7.59
N PHE A 99 -14.96 5.65 -7.65
CA PHE A 99 -15.29 4.69 -8.69
C PHE A 99 -16.36 3.70 -8.19
N PRO A 100 -17.16 3.12 -9.11
CA PRO A 100 -18.14 2.10 -8.77
C PRO A 100 -17.46 0.79 -8.35
N SER A 101 -16.34 0.42 -8.98
CA SER A 101 -15.57 -0.78 -8.63
C SER A 101 -14.65 -0.54 -7.43
N ARG A 102 -14.60 -1.50 -6.51
CA ARG A 102 -13.68 -1.47 -5.36
C ARG A 102 -12.23 -1.57 -5.84
N GLU A 103 -12.00 -2.34 -6.89
CA GLU A 103 -10.68 -2.59 -7.47
C GLU A 103 -10.11 -1.32 -8.09
N GLU A 104 -10.93 -0.52 -8.76
CA GLU A 104 -10.54 0.80 -9.26
C GLU A 104 -10.20 1.76 -8.11
N ASN A 105 -11.01 1.78 -7.04
CA ASN A 105 -10.70 2.56 -5.84
C ASN A 105 -9.39 2.11 -5.16
N ARG A 106 -9.10 0.80 -5.10
CA ARG A 106 -7.83 0.25 -4.61
C ARG A 106 -6.64 0.70 -5.46
N ARG A 107 -6.77 0.56 -6.78
CA ARG A 107 -5.76 0.98 -7.74
C ARG A 107 -5.44 2.46 -7.57
N TRP A 108 -6.47 3.31 -7.47
CA TRP A 108 -6.29 4.73 -7.28
C TRP A 108 -5.53 5.06 -5.98
N CYS A 109 -5.85 4.40 -4.86
CA CYS A 109 -5.12 4.60 -3.60
C CYS A 109 -3.63 4.27 -3.74
N LEU A 110 -3.28 3.20 -4.45
CA LEU A 110 -1.89 2.84 -4.72
C LEU A 110 -1.20 3.85 -5.65
N GLU A 111 -1.87 4.29 -6.72
CA GLU A 111 -1.32 5.30 -7.64
C GLU A 111 -1.02 6.62 -6.92
N VAL A 112 -1.91 7.05 -6.03
CA VAL A 112 -1.68 8.26 -5.21
C VAL A 112 -0.50 8.08 -4.27
N LEU A 113 -0.39 6.94 -3.59
CA LEU A 113 0.75 6.65 -2.72
C LEU A 113 2.07 6.66 -3.51
N HIS A 114 2.10 6.03 -4.69
CA HIS A 114 3.27 6.03 -5.56
C HIS A 114 3.66 7.43 -6.03
N ARG A 115 2.69 8.28 -6.39
CA ARG A 115 2.95 9.67 -6.78
C ARG A 115 3.56 10.49 -5.64
N LEU A 116 3.04 10.34 -4.42
CA LEU A 116 3.60 11.00 -3.23
C LEU A 116 5.06 10.58 -2.99
N LEU A 117 5.35 9.27 -3.13
CA LEU A 117 6.71 8.76 -3.00
C LEU A 117 7.66 9.26 -4.10
N GLN A 118 7.19 9.26 -5.35
CA GLN A 118 7.98 9.77 -6.48
C GLN A 118 8.29 11.25 -6.33
N GLU A 119 7.31 12.08 -5.92
CA GLU A 119 7.53 13.50 -5.68
C GLU A 119 8.54 13.74 -4.55
N ALA A 120 8.42 13.00 -3.45
CA ALA A 120 9.35 13.08 -2.33
C ALA A 120 10.78 12.71 -2.73
N GLN A 121 10.96 11.64 -3.50
CA GLN A 121 12.27 11.21 -4.00
C GLN A 121 12.86 12.20 -5.02
N ALA A 122 12.03 12.78 -5.89
CA ALA A 122 12.48 13.74 -6.90
C ALA A 122 13.03 15.03 -6.26
N ARG A 123 12.42 15.52 -5.18
CA ARG A 123 12.86 16.73 -4.48
C ARG A 123 14.03 16.49 -3.53
N THR A 124 14.13 15.29 -2.97
CA THR A 124 15.22 14.94 -2.06
C THR A 124 15.80 13.59 -2.47
N PRO A 125 16.61 13.57 -3.56
CA PRO A 125 17.21 12.33 -4.02
C PRO A 125 18.08 11.75 -2.90
N ALA A 126 17.66 10.62 -2.36
CA ALA A 126 18.52 9.84 -1.48
C ALA A 126 19.72 9.33 -2.30
N ALA A 127 20.88 9.23 -1.68
CA ALA A 127 22.12 8.80 -2.34
C ALA A 127 22.01 7.41 -3.03
N ALA A 128 21.00 6.60 -2.66
CA ALA A 128 20.61 5.39 -3.37
C ALA A 128 19.10 5.11 -3.19
N SER A 129 18.25 5.61 -4.09
CA SER A 129 16.86 5.12 -4.17
C SER A 129 16.86 3.69 -4.70
N CYS A 130 16.23 2.75 -4.00
CA CYS A 130 16.08 1.35 -4.44
C CYS A 130 15.07 1.19 -5.60
N TRP A 131 14.33 2.25 -5.93
CA TRP A 131 13.39 2.28 -7.04
C TRP A 131 14.03 3.01 -8.23
N GLY A 132 14.45 2.24 -9.23
CA GLY A 132 14.60 2.68 -10.61
C GLY A 132 15.51 3.88 -10.89
N ARG A 133 16.81 3.75 -10.69
CA ARG A 133 17.73 4.18 -11.77
C ARG A 133 18.02 2.94 -12.62
N PRO A 134 17.78 2.94 -13.94
CA PRO A 134 18.45 1.97 -14.78
C PRO A 134 19.96 2.16 -14.56
N ALA A 135 20.67 1.07 -14.28
CA ALA A 135 22.11 1.05 -13.99
C ALA A 135 22.98 1.77 -15.05
N ALA A 136 22.42 2.05 -16.23
CA ALA A 136 23.06 2.77 -17.33
C ALA A 136 23.50 4.20 -17.00
N GLN A 137 22.88 4.89 -16.05
CA GLN A 137 23.17 6.32 -15.81
C GLN A 137 24.13 6.58 -14.64
N GLN A 138 24.58 5.54 -13.93
CA GLN A 138 25.63 5.65 -12.91
C GLN A 138 27.04 5.48 -13.48
N ALA A 139 27.19 4.74 -14.59
CA ALA A 139 28.49 4.56 -15.25
C ALA A 139 28.98 5.82 -15.99
N ALA A 140 28.07 6.63 -16.55
CA ALA A 140 28.44 7.80 -17.34
C ALA A 140 29.01 8.96 -16.50
N ALA A 141 28.61 9.09 -15.23
CA ALA A 141 29.10 10.17 -14.36
C ALA A 141 30.48 9.86 -13.76
N ALA A 142 30.87 8.59 -13.64
CA ALA A 142 32.20 8.19 -13.17
C ALA A 142 33.28 8.26 -14.26
N ALA A 143 32.88 8.32 -15.54
CA ALA A 143 33.80 8.40 -16.69
C ALA A 143 34.07 9.85 -17.17
N ALA A 144 33.51 10.86 -16.50
CA ALA A 144 33.56 12.26 -16.92
C ALA A 144 34.15 13.19 -15.84
N LEU A 145 35.20 12.75 -15.15
CA LEU A 145 36.10 13.62 -14.40
C LEU A 145 37.51 13.50 -15.02
N PRO A 146 38.13 14.61 -15.45
CA PRO A 146 39.45 14.62 -16.06
C PRO A 146 40.58 14.28 -15.06
#